data_AF-A0A1E5BCU7-F1
#
_entry.id   AF-A0A1E5BCU7-F1
#
_cell.length_a   1.000
_cell.length_b   1.000
_cell.length_c   1.000
_cell.angle_alpha   90.00
_cell.angle_beta   90.00
_cell.angle_gamma   90.00
#
_symmetry.space_group_name_H-M   'P 1'
#
loop_
_entity.id
_entity.type
_entity.pdbx_description
1 polymer ?
#
loop_
_entity_poly.entity_id
_entity_poly.type
_entity_poly.pdbx_seq_one_letter_code
_entity_poly.pdbx_strand_id
1 'polypeptide(L)'
;MYTVEQFVDRITTINRAWKIAQQDENLVIKNQLSERLKLQKANWQLEFLRAYPNKVWLKPDHEIEASEEVYSVRFGDETVLTSDGDAKWNAEHLPARIAKEHLTEVELTRALHPKY
;
A
#
# COMPACT_ATOMS: atom_id res chain seq x y z
N MET A 1 12.95 -12.51 6.07
CA MET A 1 11.66 -11.82 6.23
C MET A 1 11.96 -10.33 6.30
N TYR A 2 11.28 -9.48 5.52
CA TYR A 2 11.51 -8.03 5.56
C TYR A 2 10.99 -7.44 6.87
N THR A 3 11.69 -6.45 7.42
CA THR A 3 11.20 -5.67 8.57
C THR A 3 10.03 -4.77 8.16
N VAL A 4 9.32 -4.20 9.14
CA VAL A 4 8.27 -3.21 8.88
C VAL A 4 8.84 -2.04 8.07
N GLU A 5 10.00 -1.53 8.48
CA GLU A 5 10.68 -0.41 7.82
C GLU A 5 11.02 -0.74 6.36
N GLN A 6 11.53 -1.94 6.11
CA GLN A 6 11.84 -2.41 4.76
C GLN A 6 10.59 -2.55 3.88
N PHE A 7 9.45 -2.96 4.44
CA PHE A 7 8.18 -2.97 3.70
C PHE A 7 7.73 -1.56 3.35
N VAL A 8 7.72 -0.66 4.34
CA VAL A 8 7.27 0.73 4.18
C VAL A 8 8.13 1.46 3.16
N ASP A 9 9.45 1.32 3.23
CA ASP A 9 10.39 1.92 2.30
C ASP A 9 10.17 1.43 0.85
N ARG A 10 10.05 0.11 0.66
CA ARG A 10 9.82 -0.48 -0.66
C ARG A 10 8.47 -0.06 -1.26
N ILE A 11 7.40 -0.10 -0.46
CA ILE A 11 6.04 0.29 -0.88
C ILE A 11 5.99 1.78 -1.23
N THR A 12 6.61 2.63 -0.41
CA THR A 12 6.65 4.07 -0.66
C THR A 12 7.44 4.38 -1.93
N THR A 13 8.61 3.75 -2.10
CA THR A 13 9.47 3.92 -3.28
C THR A 13 8.75 3.54 -4.57
N ILE A 14 8.08 2.38 -4.60
CA ILE A 14 7.36 1.95 -5.82
C ILE A 14 6.10 2.79 -6.07
N ASN A 15 5.45 3.31 -5.02
CA ASN A 15 4.34 4.24 -5.16
C ASN A 15 4.78 5.57 -5.81
N ARG A 16 5.96 6.09 -5.44
CA ARG A 16 6.54 7.27 -6.09
C ARG A 16 6.87 6.98 -7.55
N ALA A 17 7.51 5.85 -7.84
CA ALA A 17 7.81 5.43 -9.21
C ALA A 17 6.54 5.31 -10.07
N TRP A 18 5.47 4.75 -9.51
CA TRP A 18 4.16 4.69 -10.17
C TRP A 18 3.61 6.08 -10.49
N LYS A 19 3.61 7.00 -9.51
CA LYS A 19 3.12 8.38 -9.69
C LYS A 19 3.91 9.12 -10.78
N ILE A 20 5.22 8.92 -10.84
CA ILE A 20 6.07 9.50 -11.89
C ILE A 20 5.71 8.89 -13.25
N ALA A 21 5.67 7.56 -13.35
CA ALA A 21 5.37 6.86 -14.61
C ALA A 21 4.00 7.26 -15.18
N GLN A 22 2.99 7.51 -14.34
CA GLN A 22 1.65 7.92 -14.76
C GLN A 22 1.62 9.31 -15.44
N GLN A 23 2.62 10.15 -15.16
CA GLN A 23 2.75 11.49 -15.74
C GLN A 23 3.68 11.51 -16.98
N ASP A 24 4.19 10.35 -17.41
CA ASP A 24 5.11 10.26 -18.54
C ASP A 24 4.40 10.52 -19.89
N GLU A 25 5.08 11.19 -20.82
CA GLU A 25 4.55 11.46 -22.17
C GLU A 25 4.56 10.20 -23.04
N ASN A 26 5.46 9.26 -22.77
CA ASN A 26 5.50 7.98 -23.46
C ASN A 26 4.34 7.09 -22.99
N LEU A 27 3.41 6.83 -23.90
CA LEU A 27 2.20 6.04 -23.61
C LEU A 27 2.48 4.61 -23.13
N VAL A 28 3.64 4.02 -23.47
CA VAL A 28 4.04 2.70 -22.95
C VAL A 28 4.40 2.80 -21.47
N ILE A 29 5.16 3.82 -21.08
CA ILE A 29 5.51 4.07 -19.67
C ILE A 29 4.24 4.40 -18.89
N LYS A 30 3.45 5.35 -19.42
CA LYS A 30 2.22 5.83 -18.79
C LYS A 30 1.16 4.75 -18.61
N ASN A 31 0.95 3.88 -19.58
CA ASN A 31 -0.16 2.92 -19.50
C ASN A 31 0.28 1.52 -19.07
N GLN A 32 1.48 1.06 -19.46
CA GLN A 32 1.89 -0.31 -19.17
C GLN A 32 2.78 -0.40 -17.94
N LEU A 33 3.81 0.45 -17.85
CA LEU A 33 4.72 0.42 -16.70
C LEU A 33 4.02 0.91 -15.43
N SER A 34 3.28 2.02 -15.51
CA SER A 34 2.55 2.56 -14.34
C SER A 34 1.59 1.52 -13.75
N GLU A 35 0.83 0.79 -14.57
CA GLU A 35 -0.09 -0.26 -14.10
C GLU A 35 0.65 -1.43 -13.46
N ARG A 36 1.78 -1.87 -14.04
CA ARG A 36 2.63 -2.89 -13.42
C ARG A 36 3.19 -2.45 -12.06
N LEU A 37 3.60 -1.20 -11.93
CA LEU A 37 4.07 -0.62 -10.66
C LEU A 37 2.94 -0.53 -9.64
N LYS A 38 1.74 -0.11 -10.05
CA LYS A 38 0.53 -0.07 -9.20
C LYS A 38 0.20 -1.47 -8.67
N LEU A 39 0.21 -2.49 -9.53
CA LEU A 39 -0.02 -3.88 -9.13
C LEU A 39 1.06 -4.41 -8.19
N GLN A 40 2.34 -4.13 -8.47
CA GLN A 40 3.43 -4.56 -7.61
C GLN A 40 3.38 -3.90 -6.23
N LYS A 41 3.00 -2.61 -6.16
CA LYS A 41 2.72 -1.92 -4.89
C LYS A 41 1.65 -2.66 -4.09
N ALA A 42 0.54 -2.98 -4.74
CA ALA A 42 -0.57 -3.66 -4.09
C ALA A 42 -0.17 -5.06 -3.59
N ASN A 43 0.60 -5.82 -4.38
CA ASN A 43 1.13 -7.11 -3.96
C ASN A 43 2.00 -7.01 -2.70
N TRP A 44 2.88 -6.01 -2.61
CA TRP A 44 3.69 -5.81 -1.40
C TRP A 44 2.87 -5.35 -0.20
N GLN A 45 1.80 -4.56 -0.39
CA GLN A 45 0.87 -4.22 0.69
C GLN A 45 0.14 -5.47 1.23
N LEU A 46 -0.27 -6.38 0.34
CA LEU A 46 -0.88 -7.67 0.72
C LEU A 46 0.12 -8.59 1.44
N GLU A 47 1.37 -8.64 0.96
CA GLU A 47 2.45 -9.37 1.62
C GLU A 47 2.71 -8.80 3.03
N PHE A 48 2.72 -7.48 3.17
CA PHE A 48 2.95 -6.79 4.43
C PHE A 48 1.85 -7.13 5.47
N LEU A 49 0.58 -7.10 5.06
CA LEU A 49 -0.56 -7.53 5.89
C LEU A 49 -0.43 -8.98 6.37
N ARG A 50 0.06 -9.87 5.51
CA ARG A 50 0.24 -11.30 5.83
C ARG A 50 1.46 -11.56 6.72
N ALA A 51 2.54 -10.81 6.52
CA ALA A 51 3.76 -10.93 7.31
C ALA A 51 3.58 -10.38 8.74
N TYR A 52 2.74 -9.37 8.92
CA TYR A 52 2.53 -8.70 10.19
C TYR A 52 1.05 -8.54 10.55
N PRO A 53 0.27 -9.65 10.65
CA PRO A 53 -1.19 -9.60 10.83
C PRO A 53 -1.63 -9.00 12.17
N ASN A 54 -0.71 -8.88 13.13
CA ASN A 54 -0.95 -8.28 14.44
C ASN A 54 -0.48 -6.83 14.54
N LYS A 55 0.21 -6.29 13.52
CA LYS A 55 0.72 -4.90 13.52
C LYS A 55 0.23 -4.06 12.34
N VAL A 56 -0.27 -4.69 11.28
CA VAL A 56 -0.68 -4.02 10.04
C VAL A 56 -2.17 -4.24 9.83
N TRP A 57 -2.88 -3.17 9.44
CA TRP A 57 -4.32 -3.21 9.21
C TRP A 57 -4.74 -2.25 8.09
N LEU A 58 -5.95 -2.45 7.60
CA LEU A 58 -6.60 -1.64 6.60
C LEU A 58 -7.57 -0.68 7.29
N LYS A 59 -7.39 0.62 7.08
CA LYS A 59 -8.34 1.65 7.51
C LYS A 59 -9.04 2.23 6.27
N PRO A 60 -10.39 2.15 6.15
CA PRO A 60 -11.12 2.87 5.11
C PRO A 60 -10.74 4.34 5.11
N ASP A 61 -10.46 4.88 3.93
CA ASP A 61 -10.12 6.29 3.75
C ASP A 61 -11.16 6.94 2.82
N HIS A 62 -12.00 7.79 3.40
CA HIS A 62 -13.11 8.45 2.71
C HIS A 62 -12.80 9.93 2.41
N GLU A 63 -11.65 10.43 2.88
CA GLU A 63 -11.29 11.86 2.75
C GLU A 63 -10.55 12.15 1.44
N ILE A 64 -10.18 11.12 0.69
CA ILE A 64 -9.44 11.26 -0.57
C ILE A 64 -10.41 11.21 -1.74
N GLU A 65 -10.31 12.20 -2.63
CA GLU A 65 -10.90 12.14 -3.96
C GLU A 65 -10.18 11.08 -4.81
N ALA A 66 -10.54 9.82 -4.58
CA ALA A 66 -10.07 8.69 -5.36
C ALA A 66 -11.16 8.24 -6.33
N SER A 67 -10.76 7.74 -7.50
CA SER A 67 -11.68 7.15 -8.48
C SER A 67 -12.33 5.85 -8.00
N GLU A 68 -11.83 5.27 -6.92
CA GLU A 68 -12.32 4.03 -6.30
C GLU A 68 -12.16 4.08 -4.78
N GLU A 69 -12.94 3.28 -4.05
CA GLU A 69 -12.76 3.09 -2.60
C GLU A 69 -11.35 2.60 -2.31
N VAL A 70 -10.69 3.19 -1.31
CA VAL A 70 -9.34 2.85 -0.90
C VAL A 70 -9.24 2.58 0.59
N TYR A 71 -8.32 1.69 0.95
CA TYR A 71 -7.84 1.50 2.31
C TYR A 71 -6.47 2.15 2.47
N SER A 72 -6.29 2.89 3.55
CA SER A 72 -4.96 3.26 4.05
C SER A 72 -4.34 2.05 4.74
N VAL A 73 -3.16 1.60 4.30
CA VAL A 73 -2.45 0.46 4.92
C VAL A 73 -1.67 0.97 6.13
N ARG A 74 -2.22 0.80 7.32
CA ARG A 74 -1.66 1.29 8.59
C ARG A 74 -0.75 0.26 9.23
N PHE A 75 0.22 0.71 10.00
CA PHE A 75 1.13 -0.15 10.74
C PHE A 75 1.57 0.51 12.05
N GLY A 76 1.74 -0.31 13.10
CA GLY A 76 2.33 0.08 14.38
C GLY A 76 1.74 1.35 15.02
N ASP A 77 2.42 1.82 16.06
CA ASP A 77 2.06 3.05 16.79
C ASP A 77 3.06 4.20 16.53
N GLU A 78 4.15 3.90 15.84
CA GLU A 78 5.25 4.83 15.56
C GLU A 78 5.43 5.05 14.07
N THR A 79 5.95 6.23 13.72
CA THR A 79 6.34 6.53 12.35
C THR A 79 7.63 5.82 11.98
N VAL A 80 7.72 5.38 10.73
CA VAL A 80 8.92 4.84 10.12
C VAL A 80 9.53 5.90 9.21
N LEU A 81 10.85 6.06 9.25
CA LEU A 81 11.58 6.85 8.26
C LEU A 81 11.94 5.97 7.06
N THR A 82 11.57 6.41 5.86
CA THR A 82 12.05 5.80 4.61
C THR A 82 13.51 6.18 4.35
N SER A 83 14.15 5.48 3.42
CA SER A 83 15.55 5.70 3.03
C SER A 83 15.83 7.12 2.50
N ASP A 84 14.81 7.83 2.04
CA ASP A 84 14.90 9.22 1.60
C ASP A 84 14.46 10.25 2.67
N GLY A 85 14.21 9.80 3.91
CA GLY A 85 13.96 10.64 5.07
C GLY A 85 12.49 11.00 5.30
N ASP A 86 11.55 10.48 4.52
CA ASP A 86 10.12 10.73 4.74
C ASP A 86 9.60 9.92 5.93
N ALA A 87 8.96 10.62 6.87
CA ALA A 87 8.26 9.98 7.98
C ALA A 87 6.90 9.45 7.53
N LYS A 88 6.68 8.15 7.70
CA LYS A 88 5.47 7.43 7.27
C LYS A 88 4.76 6.80 8.47
N TRP A 89 3.46 7.02 8.55
CA TRP A 89 2.54 6.32 9.46
C TRP A 89 1.63 5.32 8.71
N ASN A 90 1.75 5.26 7.38
CA ASN A 90 1.08 4.28 6.53
C ASN A 90 1.97 3.84 5.37
N ALA A 91 1.71 2.63 4.88
CA ALA A 91 2.32 2.04 3.70
C ALA A 91 1.44 2.31 2.48
N GLU A 92 1.06 3.58 2.28
CA GLU A 92 0.26 4.07 1.16
C GLU A 92 -1.17 3.48 1.11
N HIS A 93 -1.94 3.94 0.12
CA HIS A 93 -3.29 3.45 -0.14
C HIS A 93 -3.30 2.20 -1.02
N LEU A 94 -4.21 1.29 -0.71
CA LEU A 94 -4.54 0.06 -1.42
C LEU A 94 -5.99 0.14 -1.91
N PRO A 95 -6.29 -0.07 -3.20
CA PRO A 95 -7.66 -0.18 -3.68
C PRO A 95 -8.46 -1.25 -2.93
N ALA A 96 -9.65 -0.90 -2.46
CA ALA A 96 -10.51 -1.82 -1.72
C ALA A 96 -10.89 -3.04 -2.57
N ARG A 97 -11.06 -2.85 -3.87
CA ARG A 97 -11.27 -3.94 -4.83
C ARG A 97 -10.14 -4.97 -4.80
N ILE A 98 -8.88 -4.53 -4.86
CA ILE A 98 -7.72 -5.43 -4.83
C ILE A 98 -7.64 -6.20 -3.50
N ALA A 99 -7.90 -5.52 -2.38
CA ALA A 99 -7.96 -6.19 -1.08
C ALA A 99 -9.03 -7.30 -1.06
N LYS A 100 -10.24 -7.00 -1.56
CA LYS A 100 -11.38 -7.94 -1.63
C LYS A 100 -11.13 -9.09 -2.61
N GLU A 101 -10.38 -8.87 -3.69
CA GLU A 101 -10.06 -9.91 -4.70
C GLU A 101 -8.99 -10.90 -4.22
N HIS A 102 -8.02 -10.45 -3.42
CA HIS A 102 -6.83 -11.24 -3.09
C HIS A 102 -6.72 -11.70 -1.65
N LEU A 103 -7.52 -11.14 -0.73
CA LEU A 103 -7.61 -11.60 0.64
C LEU A 103 -8.81 -12.55 0.78
N THR A 104 -8.62 -13.62 1.55
CA THR A 104 -9.76 -14.41 2.02
C THR A 104 -10.64 -13.56 2.94
N GLU A 105 -11.90 -13.95 3.12
CA GLU A 105 -12.83 -13.25 4.01
C GLU A 105 -12.28 -13.14 5.45
N VAL A 106 -11.61 -14.19 5.94
CA VAL A 106 -10.96 -14.22 7.25
C VAL A 106 -9.79 -13.23 7.31
N GLU A 107 -8.94 -13.20 6.28
CA GLU A 107 -7.83 -12.25 6.20
C GLU A 107 -8.34 -10.80 6.15
N LEU A 108 -9.34 -10.53 5.31
CA LEU A 108 -9.93 -9.20 5.16
C LEU A 108 -10.58 -8.73 6.47
N THR A 109 -11.39 -9.57 7.09
CA THR A 109 -12.02 -9.28 8.39
C THR A 109 -10.95 -8.98 9.43
N ARG A 110 -9.91 -9.80 9.55
CA ARG A 110 -8.79 -9.56 10.48
C ARG A 110 -8.05 -8.25 10.17
N ALA A 111 -7.83 -7.97 8.89
CA ALA A 111 -7.13 -6.78 8.42
C ALA A 111 -7.94 -5.50 8.67
N LEU A 112 -9.27 -5.56 8.71
CA LEU A 112 -10.11 -4.39 9.01
C LEU A 112 -10.20 -4.06 10.50
N HIS A 113 -9.74 -4.95 11.39
CA HIS A 113 -9.65 -4.66 12.82
C HIS A 113 -8.36 -3.88 13.13
N PRO A 114 -8.47 -2.66 13.66
CA PRO A 114 -7.30 -1.87 14.05
C PRO A 114 -6.39 -2.60 15.05
N LYS A 115 -5.09 -2.34 14.97
CA LYS A 115 -4.06 -2.86 15.88
C LYS A 115 -3.47 -1.66 16.63
N TYR A 116 -4.18 -1.22 17.66
CA TYR A 116 -3.68 -0.25 18.63
C TYR A 116 -3.03 -0.98 19.81
#